data_AF-A0A2A3MC74-F1
#
_entry.id   AF-A0A2A3MC74-F1
#
_cell.length_a   1.000
_cell.length_b   1.000
_cell.length_c   1.000
_cell.angle_alpha   90.00
_cell.angle_beta   90.00
_cell.angle_gamma   90.00
#
_symmetry.space_group_name_H-M   'P 1'
#
loop_
_entity.id
_entity.type
_entity.pdbx_description
1 polymer ?
#
loop_
_entity_poly.entity_id
_entity_poly.type
_entity_poly.pdbx_seq_one_letter_code
_entity_poly.pdbx_strand_id
1 'polypeptide(L)'
;MKLSDLWPGRKPPARNPANPVVSVTVTKRAGAEQPVATGNTPKPAEPPPRLVGPRELPDTLEACEALHEQLVADAIRLELSLAQAVERAIQGTPYDRAWYNRAKAALKHINHDRTRALYRCGQLRKEAKQASQQHMDRVILDVIKESMPADQFMGYVRIAEARAAQRVSR
;
A
#
# COMPACT_ATOMS: atom_id res chain seq x y z
N MET A 1 14.01 -28.79 8.78
CA MET A 1 13.66 -28.29 10.12
C MET A 1 12.42 -27.42 10.01
N LYS A 2 11.36 -27.68 10.79
CA LYS A 2 10.10 -26.92 10.73
C LYS A 2 10.18 -25.72 11.68
N LEU A 3 10.00 -24.52 11.15
CA LEU A 3 10.11 -23.23 11.85
C LEU A 3 9.03 -23.00 12.92
N SER A 4 8.06 -23.90 13.06
CA SER A 4 6.94 -23.80 14.00
C SER A 4 7.33 -24.02 15.46
N ASP A 5 8.50 -24.60 15.73
CA ASP A 5 8.86 -25.10 17.06
C ASP A 5 9.64 -24.07 17.89
N LEU A 6 9.89 -22.88 17.34
CA LEU A 6 10.73 -21.83 17.94
C LEU A 6 9.96 -20.78 18.77
N TRP A 7 8.67 -20.98 19.07
CA TRP A 7 7.90 -20.03 19.88
C TRP A 7 7.60 -20.58 21.29
N PRO A 8 8.11 -19.98 22.37
CA PRO A 8 7.80 -20.42 23.72
C PRO A 8 6.39 -19.93 24.09
N GLY A 9 5.44 -20.86 24.25
CA GLY A 9 4.14 -20.53 24.85
C GLY A 9 2.90 -21.27 24.33
N ARG A 10 2.97 -22.17 23.34
CA ARG A 10 1.81 -22.98 22.95
C ARG A 10 1.96 -24.43 23.41
N LYS A 11 1.32 -24.76 24.53
CA LYS A 11 0.83 -26.13 24.75
C LYS A 11 -0.31 -26.38 23.74
N PRO A 12 -0.36 -27.54 23.06
CA PRO A 12 -1.50 -27.87 22.20
C PRO A 12 -2.75 -28.06 23.06
N PRO A 13 -3.90 -27.44 22.73
CA PRO A 13 -5.13 -27.71 23.45
C PRO A 13 -5.59 -29.14 23.16
N ALA A 14 -5.89 -29.86 24.25
CA ALA A 14 -6.50 -31.16 24.25
C ALA A 14 -7.82 -31.14 23.45
N ARG A 15 -8.01 -32.18 22.65
CA ARG A 15 -9.22 -32.51 21.90
C ARG A 15 -10.40 -32.63 22.87
N ASN A 16 -11.46 -31.84 22.68
CA ASN A 16 -12.79 -32.13 23.21
C ASN A 16 -13.89 -31.66 22.24
N PRO A 17 -15.05 -32.34 22.21
CA PRO A 17 -16.01 -32.28 21.11
C PRO A 17 -17.17 -31.29 21.33
N ALA A 18 -17.83 -30.95 20.21
CA ALA A 18 -19.18 -30.40 20.06
C ALA A 18 -19.46 -29.00 20.65
N ASN A 19 -19.66 -28.01 19.76
CA ASN A 19 -20.56 -26.89 20.00
C ASN A 19 -21.32 -26.57 18.69
N PRO A 20 -22.64 -26.33 18.75
CA PRO A 20 -23.50 -26.25 17.56
C PRO A 20 -23.34 -24.92 16.82
N VAL A 21 -23.39 -24.99 15.49
CA VAL A 21 -23.42 -23.85 14.58
C VAL A 21 -24.82 -23.22 14.64
N VAL A 22 -24.92 -21.98 15.12
CA VAL A 22 -26.15 -21.18 15.03
C VAL A 22 -26.05 -20.30 13.79
N SER A 23 -26.75 -20.69 12.73
CA SER A 23 -26.90 -19.90 11.50
C SER A 23 -28.00 -18.84 11.68
N VAL A 24 -27.62 -17.56 11.70
CA VAL A 24 -28.58 -16.45 11.71
C VAL A 24 -28.91 -16.08 10.26
N THR A 25 -30.16 -16.31 9.87
CA THR A 25 -30.71 -15.89 8.57
C THR A 25 -31.26 -14.47 8.71
N VAL A 26 -30.75 -13.50 7.94
CA VAL A 26 -31.25 -12.12 7.92
C VAL A 26 -32.27 -11.98 6.79
N THR A 27 -33.56 -11.85 7.12
CA THR A 27 -34.61 -11.46 6.18
C THR A 27 -34.65 -9.94 6.00
N LYS A 28 -34.44 -9.50 4.76
CA LYS A 28 -34.57 -8.11 4.28
C LYS A 28 -36.06 -7.71 4.25
N ARG A 29 -36.46 -6.71 5.05
CA ARG A 29 -37.81 -6.10 4.95
C ARG A 29 -37.73 -4.83 4.09
N ALA A 30 -38.54 -4.78 3.05
CA ALA A 30 -38.70 -3.66 2.15
C ALA A 30 -39.77 -2.67 2.67
N GLY A 31 -39.44 -1.37 2.63
CA GLY A 31 -40.35 -0.28 2.23
C GLY A 31 -41.30 0.38 3.25
N ALA A 32 -41.20 1.73 3.28
CA ALA A 32 -42.20 2.75 3.68
C ALA A 32 -42.38 2.98 5.21
N GLU A 33 -42.40 4.18 5.80
CA GLU A 33 -42.65 5.56 5.35
C GLU A 33 -41.84 6.59 6.19
N GLN A 34 -41.72 7.82 5.66
CA GLN A 34 -41.12 8.99 6.34
C GLN A 34 -41.90 9.41 7.61
N PRO A 35 -41.23 10.11 8.53
CA PRO A 35 -41.85 11.33 9.05
C PRO A 35 -40.91 12.54 8.96
N VAL A 36 -41.47 13.65 8.46
CA VAL A 36 -40.88 14.98 8.52
C VAL A 36 -41.02 15.50 9.94
N ALA A 37 -39.90 15.83 10.59
CA ALA A 37 -39.86 16.65 11.78
C ALA A 37 -38.70 17.63 11.69
N THR A 38 -39.06 18.91 11.60
CA THR A 38 -38.19 20.09 11.59
C THR A 38 -37.39 20.18 12.89
N GLY A 39 -36.07 20.35 12.80
CA GLY A 39 -35.21 20.66 13.93
C GLY A 39 -33.74 20.58 13.54
N ASN A 40 -33.02 21.70 13.65
CA ASN A 40 -31.60 21.86 13.33
C ASN A 40 -30.75 20.70 13.85
N THR A 41 -30.43 19.75 12.97
CA THR A 41 -29.44 18.71 13.23
C THR A 41 -28.08 19.22 12.79
N PRO A 42 -27.07 19.32 13.68
CA PRO A 42 -25.71 19.57 13.24
C PRO A 42 -25.29 18.45 12.28
N LYS A 43 -24.68 18.85 11.17
CA LYS A 43 -24.11 18.01 10.11
C LYS A 43 -23.52 16.73 10.73
N PRO A 44 -23.90 15.51 10.26
CA PRO A 44 -23.35 14.28 10.79
C PRO A 44 -21.82 14.36 10.71
N ALA A 45 -21.17 14.19 11.86
CA ALA A 45 -19.73 14.01 11.94
C ALA A 45 -19.31 12.95 10.90
N GLU A 46 -18.21 13.21 10.21
CA GLU A 46 -17.67 12.34 9.17
C GLU A 46 -17.79 10.86 9.56
N PRO A 47 -18.16 9.97 8.61
CA PRO A 47 -18.32 8.56 8.92
C PRO A 47 -17.03 8.03 9.57
N PRO A 48 -17.14 7.17 10.60
CA PRO A 48 -15.97 6.67 11.31
C PRO A 48 -15.00 6.02 10.33
N PRO A 49 -13.68 6.12 10.58
CA PRO A 49 -12.67 5.61 9.66
C PRO A 49 -12.95 4.13 9.39
N ARG A 50 -13.30 3.82 8.14
CA ARG A 50 -13.54 2.45 7.69
C ARG A 50 -12.18 1.76 7.65
N LEU A 51 -12.10 0.57 8.21
CA LEU A 51 -10.92 -0.28 8.05
C LEU A 51 -10.88 -0.73 6.59
N VAL A 52 -9.96 -0.17 5.82
CA VAL A 52 -9.72 -0.54 4.42
C VAL A 52 -8.67 -1.64 4.40
N GLY A 53 -8.88 -2.65 3.55
CA GLY A 53 -7.87 -3.68 3.29
C GLY A 53 -6.61 -3.10 2.64
N PRO A 54 -5.57 -3.92 2.41
CA PRO A 54 -4.34 -3.45 1.75
C PRO A 54 -4.66 -2.74 0.44
N ARG A 55 -4.25 -1.48 0.32
CA ARG A 55 -4.53 -0.69 -0.88
C ARG A 55 -3.67 -1.20 -2.04
N GLU A 56 -4.25 -1.24 -3.23
CA GLU A 56 -3.52 -1.49 -4.47
C GLU A 56 -2.61 -0.29 -4.76
N LEU A 57 -1.37 -0.58 -5.18
CA LEU A 57 -0.38 0.46 -5.47
C LEU A 57 -0.48 0.85 -6.94
N PRO A 58 -0.51 2.15 -7.28
CA PRO A 58 -0.53 2.61 -8.66
C PRO A 58 0.73 2.21 -9.44
N ASP A 59 0.56 2.09 -10.76
CA ASP A 59 1.63 1.76 -11.70
C ASP A 59 2.31 2.98 -12.34
N THR A 60 1.75 4.17 -12.16
CA THR A 60 2.36 5.42 -12.65
C THR A 60 3.00 6.21 -11.51
N LEU A 61 4.09 6.91 -11.81
CA LEU A 61 4.82 7.68 -10.80
C LEU A 61 3.95 8.80 -10.22
N GLU A 62 3.25 9.54 -11.08
CA GLU A 62 2.36 10.63 -10.68
C GLU A 62 1.22 10.14 -9.76
N ALA A 63 0.57 9.03 -10.10
CA ALA A 63 -0.48 8.47 -9.26
C ALA A 63 0.06 7.92 -7.92
N CYS A 64 1.28 7.37 -7.93
CA CYS A 64 1.96 6.91 -6.72
C CYS A 64 2.29 8.10 -5.78
N GLU A 65 2.78 9.20 -6.33
CA GLU A 65 3.09 10.43 -5.58
C GLU A 65 1.83 11.08 -5.03
N ALA A 66 0.79 11.24 -5.85
CA ALA A 66 -0.51 11.74 -5.41
C ALA A 66 -1.13 10.87 -4.30
N LEU A 67 -1.01 9.54 -4.42
CA LEU A 67 -1.44 8.62 -3.36
C LEU A 67 -0.63 8.83 -2.07
N HIS A 68 0.69 9.01 -2.17
CA HIS A 68 1.53 9.26 -1.00
C HIS A 68 1.13 10.55 -0.29
N GLU A 69 0.92 11.64 -1.04
CA GLU A 69 0.47 12.93 -0.49
C GLU A 69 -0.90 12.82 0.19
N GLN A 70 -1.85 12.11 -0.44
CA GLN A 70 -3.15 11.84 0.15
C GLN A 70 -3.02 11.10 1.49
N LEU A 71 -2.23 10.01 1.52
CA LEU A 71 -2.03 9.22 2.73
C LEU A 71 -1.34 10.02 3.85
N VAL A 72 -0.41 10.91 3.51
CA VAL A 72 0.21 11.83 4.47
C VAL A 72 -0.82 12.78 5.06
N ALA A 73 -1.65 13.40 4.23
CA ALA A 73 -2.70 14.32 4.68
C ALA A 73 -3.72 13.61 5.59
N ASP A 74 -4.14 12.40 5.20
CA ASP A 74 -5.10 11.60 5.97
C ASP A 74 -4.50 11.15 7.32
N ALA A 75 -3.22 10.76 7.35
CA ALA A 75 -2.52 10.43 8.59
C ALA A 75 -2.49 11.62 9.55
N ILE A 76 -2.11 12.81 9.06
CA ILE A 76 -2.04 14.04 9.87
C ILE A 76 -3.41 14.39 10.45
N ARG A 77 -4.46 14.34 9.63
CA ARG A 77 -5.85 14.60 10.09
C ARG A 77 -6.27 13.63 11.18
N LEU A 78 -5.97 12.34 11.00
CA LEU A 78 -6.36 11.31 11.95
C LEU A 78 -5.55 11.42 13.26
N GLU A 79 -4.25 11.70 13.19
CA GLU A 79 -3.40 11.98 14.35
C GLU A 79 -3.90 13.20 15.15
N LEU A 80 -4.25 14.28 14.46
CA LEU A 80 -4.83 15.47 15.10
C LEU A 80 -6.15 15.14 15.80
N SER A 81 -7.04 14.38 15.15
CA SER A 81 -8.32 13.97 15.75
C SER A 81 -8.14 13.09 17.00
N LEU A 82 -7.14 12.20 16.99
CA LEU A 82 -6.78 11.36 18.12
C LEU A 82 -6.22 12.21 19.27
N ALA A 83 -5.36 13.18 18.98
CA ALA A 83 -4.81 14.10 19.97
C ALA A 83 -5.90 14.96 20.62
N GLN A 84 -6.78 15.55 19.82
CA GLN A 84 -7.91 16.35 20.29
C GLN A 84 -8.88 15.54 21.16
N ALA A 85 -9.15 14.29 20.79
CA ALA A 85 -9.99 13.41 21.61
C ALA A 85 -9.36 13.12 22.98
N VAL A 86 -8.05 12.88 23.03
CA VAL A 86 -7.32 12.68 24.28
C VAL A 86 -7.34 13.94 25.14
N GLU A 87 -7.10 15.11 24.55
CA GLU A 87 -7.14 16.40 25.25
C GLU A 87 -8.52 16.68 25.84
N ARG A 88 -9.59 16.48 25.07
CA ARG A 88 -10.98 16.63 25.55
C ARG A 88 -11.30 15.66 26.68
N ALA A 89 -10.78 14.44 26.65
CA ALA A 89 -10.95 13.49 27.75
C ALA A 89 -10.26 13.93 29.03
N ILE A 90 -9.08 14.56 28.93
CA ILE A 90 -8.40 15.17 30.09
C ILE A 90 -9.25 16.30 30.67
N GLN A 91 -9.93 17.07 29.82
CA GLN A 91 -10.86 18.14 30.21
C GLN A 91 -12.23 17.62 30.70
N GLY A 92 -12.41 16.29 30.82
CA GLY A 92 -13.63 15.68 31.35
C GLY A 92 -14.67 15.28 30.31
N THR A 93 -14.40 15.43 29.01
CA THR A 93 -15.29 14.96 27.93
C THR A 93 -14.81 13.60 27.40
N PRO A 94 -15.44 12.47 27.78
CA PRO A 94 -15.00 11.15 27.36
C PRO A 94 -15.16 10.95 25.85
N TYR A 95 -14.22 10.23 25.23
CA TYR A 95 -14.32 9.78 23.83
C TYR A 95 -14.80 8.32 23.74
N ASP A 96 -15.41 7.96 22.61
CA ASP A 96 -15.77 6.56 22.32
C ASP A 96 -14.51 5.70 22.15
N ARG A 97 -14.34 4.71 23.03
CA ARG A 97 -13.21 3.78 23.01
C ARG A 97 -13.18 2.91 21.75
N ALA A 98 -14.34 2.51 21.22
CA ALA A 98 -14.41 1.72 20.00
C ALA A 98 -13.97 2.54 18.79
N TRP A 99 -14.41 3.79 18.68
CA TRP A 99 -13.88 4.74 17.71
C TRP A 99 -12.37 4.92 17.84
N TYR A 100 -11.83 5.16 19.04
CA TYR A 100 -10.40 5.39 19.26
C TYR A 100 -9.54 4.21 18.80
N ASN A 101 -9.95 2.98 19.12
CA ASN A 101 -9.26 1.77 18.69
C ASN A 101 -9.30 1.59 17.17
N ARG A 102 -10.44 1.88 16.53
CA ARG A 102 -10.57 1.85 15.05
C ARG A 102 -9.69 2.92 14.39
N ALA A 103 -9.66 4.13 14.94
CA ALA A 103 -8.83 5.22 14.45
C ALA A 103 -7.33 4.87 14.57
N LYS A 104 -6.89 4.29 15.69
CA LYS A 104 -5.51 3.79 15.83
C LYS A 104 -5.17 2.68 14.84
N ALA A 105 -6.08 1.74 14.61
CA ALA A 105 -5.88 0.68 13.63
C ALA A 105 -5.81 1.24 12.20
N ALA A 106 -6.71 2.17 11.85
CA ALA A 106 -6.67 2.86 10.56
C ALA A 106 -5.36 3.62 10.36
N LEU A 107 -4.87 4.35 11.37
CA LEU A 107 -3.58 5.05 11.31
C LEU A 107 -2.41 4.09 11.04
N LYS A 108 -2.40 2.90 11.67
CA LYS A 108 -1.39 1.87 11.40
C LYS A 108 -1.41 1.45 9.92
N HIS A 109 -2.59 1.22 9.34
CA HIS A 109 -2.71 0.82 7.94
C HIS A 109 -2.32 1.94 6.98
N ILE A 110 -2.75 3.18 7.24
CA ILE A 110 -2.34 4.36 6.47
C ILE A 110 -0.82 4.51 6.46
N ASN A 111 -0.18 4.40 7.63
CA ASN A 111 1.28 4.49 7.72
C ASN A 111 1.99 3.36 6.98
N HIS A 112 1.46 2.14 7.04
CA HIS A 112 1.98 1.03 6.27
C HIS A 112 1.88 1.27 4.75
N ASP A 113 0.71 1.70 4.27
CA ASP A 113 0.49 2.01 2.86
C ASP A 113 1.32 3.20 2.40
N ARG A 114 1.57 4.19 3.27
CA ARG A 114 2.46 5.33 2.99
C ARG A 114 3.89 4.84 2.70
N THR A 115 4.41 3.92 3.50
CA THR A 115 5.74 3.32 3.27
C THR A 115 5.77 2.52 1.97
N ARG A 116 4.72 1.72 1.69
CA ARG A 116 4.59 0.96 0.44
C ARG A 116 4.55 1.86 -0.79
N ALA A 117 3.77 2.94 -0.74
CA ALA A 117 3.69 3.94 -1.81
C ALA A 117 5.07 4.59 -2.05
N LEU A 118 5.74 5.07 -1.00
CA LEU A 118 7.06 5.69 -1.13
C LEU A 118 8.09 4.73 -1.79
N TYR A 119 8.07 3.46 -1.39
CA TYR A 119 8.92 2.44 -2.00
C TYR A 119 8.60 2.23 -3.49
N ARG A 120 7.32 2.11 -3.87
CA ARG A 120 6.89 1.96 -5.27
C ARG A 120 7.31 3.16 -6.12
N CYS A 121 7.16 4.38 -5.62
CA CYS A 121 7.59 5.57 -6.33
C CYS A 121 9.12 5.54 -6.57
N GLY A 122 9.89 5.05 -5.59
CA GLY A 122 11.33 4.81 -5.75
C GLY A 122 11.67 3.78 -6.83
N GLN A 123 10.89 2.70 -6.95
CA GLN A 123 11.06 1.69 -8.01
C GLN A 123 10.73 2.25 -9.39
N LEU A 124 9.60 2.95 -9.53
CA LEU A 124 9.19 3.56 -10.80
C LEU A 124 10.23 4.55 -11.33
N ARG A 125 10.85 5.34 -10.45
CA ARG A 125 11.95 6.24 -10.86
C ARG A 125 13.19 5.47 -11.36
N LYS A 126 13.51 4.33 -10.74
CA LYS A 126 14.64 3.48 -11.18
C LYS A 126 14.34 2.83 -12.53
N GLU A 127 13.14 2.28 -12.68
CA GLU A 127 12.66 1.67 -13.93
C GLU A 127 12.69 2.70 -15.08
N ALA A 128 12.16 3.91 -14.84
CA ALA A 128 12.20 5.00 -15.81
C ALA A 128 13.64 5.39 -16.21
N LYS A 129 14.55 5.49 -15.23
CA LYS A 129 15.96 5.78 -15.50
C LYS A 129 16.62 4.66 -16.31
N GLN A 130 16.37 3.41 -15.97
CA GLN A 130 16.92 2.27 -16.69
C GLN A 130 16.39 2.20 -18.13
N ALA A 131 15.09 2.45 -18.33
CA ALA A 131 14.50 2.52 -19.66
C ALA A 131 15.12 3.65 -20.50
N SER A 132 15.33 4.83 -19.91
CA SER A 132 16.01 5.94 -20.57
C SER A 132 17.46 5.59 -20.96
N GLN A 133 18.21 4.93 -20.08
CA GLN A 133 19.59 4.51 -20.38
C GLN A 133 19.60 3.50 -21.53
N GLN A 134 18.76 2.47 -21.48
CA GLN A 134 18.66 1.46 -22.54
C GLN A 134 18.23 2.08 -23.87
N HIS A 135 17.35 3.08 -23.84
CA HIS A 135 16.97 3.83 -25.03
C HIS A 135 18.16 4.57 -25.63
N MET A 136 18.92 5.31 -24.81
CA MET A 136 20.13 6.01 -25.26
C MET A 136 21.19 5.05 -25.81
N ASP A 137 21.40 3.90 -25.17
CA ASP A 137 22.36 2.89 -25.64
C ASP A 137 21.96 2.36 -27.03
N ARG A 138 20.66 2.13 -27.27
CA ARG A 138 20.15 1.73 -28.60
C ARG A 138 20.40 2.81 -29.65
N VAL A 139 20.06 4.07 -29.35
CA VAL A 139 20.27 5.20 -30.26
C VAL A 139 21.74 5.35 -30.62
N ILE A 140 22.64 5.26 -29.62
CA ILE A 140 24.10 5.32 -29.85
C ILE A 140 24.54 4.18 -30.77
N LEU A 141 24.08 2.95 -30.53
CA LEU A 141 24.43 1.81 -31.38
C LEU A 141 23.93 1.98 -32.82
N ASP A 142 22.74 2.55 -33.02
CA ASP A 142 22.19 2.77 -34.34
C ASP A 142 22.98 3.86 -35.10
N VAL A 143 23.32 4.97 -34.44
CA VAL A 143 24.22 6.00 -35.01
C VAL A 143 25.59 5.42 -35.38
N ILE A 144 26.16 4.57 -34.52
CA ILE A 144 27.45 3.91 -34.81
C ILE A 144 27.33 3.03 -36.05
N LYS A 145 26.28 2.18 -36.14
CA LYS A 145 26.05 1.31 -37.29
C LYS A 145 25.92 2.09 -38.60
N GLU A 146 25.23 3.23 -38.58
CA GLU A 146 25.06 4.09 -39.75
C GLU A 146 26.37 4.79 -40.16
N SER A 147 27.25 5.07 -39.20
CA SER A 147 28.48 5.83 -39.42
C SER A 147 29.68 5.03 -39.96
N MET A 148 29.58 3.69 -40.04
CA MET A 148 30.74 2.85 -40.37
C MET A 148 30.41 1.62 -41.22
N PRO A 149 31.40 1.04 -41.93
CA PRO A 149 31.18 -0.18 -42.70
C PRO A 149 30.75 -1.37 -41.82
N ALA A 150 29.83 -2.18 -42.34
CA ALA A 150 29.22 -3.30 -41.63
C ALA A 150 30.24 -4.31 -41.08
N ASP A 151 31.28 -4.64 -41.86
CA ASP A 151 32.31 -5.59 -41.45
C ASP A 151 33.10 -5.10 -40.23
N GLN A 152 33.35 -3.79 -40.16
CA GLN A 152 34.05 -3.17 -39.04
C GLN A 152 33.19 -3.20 -37.77
N PHE A 153 31.89 -2.88 -37.89
CA PHE A 153 30.94 -2.97 -36.80
C PHE A 153 30.83 -4.41 -36.26
N MET A 154 30.66 -5.39 -37.15
CA MET A 154 30.58 -6.81 -36.77
C MET A 154 31.88 -7.32 -36.13
N GLY A 155 33.04 -6.78 -36.53
CA GLY A 155 34.30 -7.02 -35.85
C GLY A 155 34.26 -6.62 -34.36
N TYR A 156 33.73 -5.44 -34.04
CA TYR A 156 33.55 -5.00 -32.66
C TYR A 156 32.52 -5.82 -31.88
N VAL A 157 31.42 -6.24 -32.53
CA VAL A 157 30.42 -7.12 -31.91
C VAL A 157 31.04 -8.45 -31.47
N ARG A 158 31.85 -9.10 -32.32
CA ARG A 158 32.55 -10.35 -31.96
C ARG A 158 33.48 -10.18 -30.75
N ILE A 159 34.18 -9.05 -30.67
CA ILE A 159 35.04 -8.73 -29.51
C ILE A 159 34.19 -8.56 -28.25
N ALA A 160 33.05 -7.88 -28.34
CA ALA A 160 32.13 -7.68 -27.23
C ALA A 160 31.53 -9.02 -26.73
N GLU A 161 31.11 -9.89 -27.64
CA GLU A 161 30.61 -11.24 -27.33
C GLU A 161 31.66 -12.08 -26.60
N ALA A 162 32.91 -12.09 -27.08
CA ALA A 162 34.00 -12.79 -26.42
C ALA A 162 34.27 -12.29 -25.00
N ARG A 163 34.20 -10.96 -24.77
CA ARG A 163 34.35 -10.35 -23.43
C ARG A 163 33.16 -10.65 -22.51
N ALA A 164 31.94 -10.68 -23.05
CA ALA A 164 30.75 -11.03 -22.28
C ALA A 164 30.81 -12.49 -21.81
N ALA A 165 31.19 -13.42 -22.70
CA ALA A 165 31.37 -14.83 -22.36
C ALA A 165 32.41 -15.04 -21.25
N GLN A 166 33.53 -14.30 -21.28
CA GLN A 166 34.56 -14.38 -20.23
C GLN A 166 34.10 -13.89 -18.85
N ARG A 167 33.13 -12.97 -18.79
CA ARG A 167 32.59 -12.45 -17.51
C ARG A 167 31.56 -13.38 -16.87
N VAL A 168 30.86 -14.19 -17.66
CA VAL A 168 29.85 -15.16 -17.15
C VAL A 168 30.50 -16.40 -16.55
N SER A 169 31.73 -16.72 -16.96
CA SER A 169 32.51 -17.85 -16.47
C SER A 169 33.27 -17.59 -15.15
N ARG A 170 33.11 -16.42 -14.54
CA ARG A 170 33.70 -16.02 -13.25
C ARG A 170 32.59 -15.80 -12.23
#